data_AF-A0A8S3QYG8-F1
#
_entry.id   AF-A0A8S3QYG8-F1
#
_cell.length_a   1.000
_cell.length_b   1.000
_cell.length_c   1.000
_cell.angle_alpha   90.00
_cell.angle_beta   90.00
_cell.angle_gamma   90.00
#
_symmetry.space_group_name_H-M   'P 1'
#
loop_
_entity.id
_entity.type
_entity.pdbx_description
1 polymer ?
#
loop_
_entity_poly.entity_id
_entity_poly.type
_entity_poly.pdbx_seq_one_letter_code
_entity_poly.pdbx_strand_id
1 'polypeptide(L)'
;MLSTKPPVTNITVGALGVRAEGNITLIAKKSDKSLHYLFTIYAKASIKVNLSMANEMIHGKLYDTKIQTKVTNSAIGTINDRALQFLVDSAIITTIEPMINGLGTKGFPMPSTNDLQFQQSGIKLLSNTILIETDLKYAPKSTVLKFVPMNERYLAIEI
;
A
#
# COMPACT_ATOMS: atom_id res chain seq x y z
N MET A 1 -11.53 6.74 -11.85
CA MET A 1 -10.13 6.89 -12.30
C MET A 1 -9.70 5.54 -12.85
N LEU A 2 -9.02 5.50 -13.99
CA LEU A 2 -8.55 4.25 -14.59
C LEU A 2 -7.05 4.37 -14.89
N SER A 3 -6.29 3.37 -14.43
CA SER A 3 -4.87 3.26 -14.78
C SER A 3 -4.77 2.90 -16.26
N THR A 4 -3.96 3.63 -17.03
CA THR A 4 -3.76 3.32 -18.45
C THR A 4 -2.75 2.20 -18.65
N LYS A 5 -1.88 1.97 -17.67
CA LYS A 5 -0.91 0.87 -17.60
C LYS A 5 -0.77 0.37 -16.17
N PRO A 6 -0.30 -0.87 -15.95
CA PRO A 6 0.11 -1.32 -14.62
C PRO A 6 1.18 -0.38 -14.03
N PRO A 7 1.11 -0.04 -12.73
CA PRO A 7 2.16 0.73 -12.09
C PRO A 7 3.48 -0.07 -12.10
N VAL A 8 4.57 0.62 -12.39
CA VAL A 8 5.91 0.03 -12.46
C VAL A 8 6.67 0.41 -11.21
N THR A 9 7.21 -0.58 -10.51
CA THR A 9 8.10 -0.39 -9.37
C THR A 9 9.55 -0.46 -9.83
N ASN A 10 10.41 0.38 -9.24
CA ASN A 10 11.85 0.19 -9.30
C ASN A 10 12.42 0.26 -7.88
N ILE A 11 13.45 -0.52 -7.62
CA ILE A 11 14.14 -0.48 -6.34
C ILE A 11 15.52 0.08 -6.61
N THR A 12 15.83 1.18 -5.96
CA THR A 12 17.14 1.83 -5.98
C THR A 12 17.75 1.74 -4.59
N VAL A 13 19.05 2.03 -4.49
CA VAL A 13 19.73 2.03 -3.19
C VAL A 13 19.03 3.03 -2.27
N GLY A 14 18.45 2.53 -1.18
CA GLY A 14 17.77 3.33 -0.17
C GLY A 14 16.33 3.79 -0.48
N ALA A 15 15.77 3.55 -1.67
CA ALA A 15 14.41 4.00 -1.99
C ALA A 15 13.67 3.08 -2.98
N LEU A 16 12.37 2.86 -2.72
CA LEU A 16 11.43 2.22 -3.63
C LEU A 16 10.73 3.30 -4.46
N GLY A 17 10.95 3.31 -5.77
CA GLY A 17 10.24 4.17 -6.70
C GLY A 17 9.03 3.47 -7.30
N VAL A 18 7.92 4.19 -7.42
CA VAL A 18 6.71 3.72 -8.12
C VAL A 18 6.34 4.76 -9.17
N ARG A 19 6.12 4.30 -10.40
CA ARG A 19 5.62 5.11 -11.50
C ARG A 19 4.24 4.61 -11.91
N ALA A 20 3.28 5.52 -11.92
CA ALA A 20 1.92 5.22 -12.35
C ALA A 20 1.44 6.26 -13.35
N GLU A 21 0.61 5.85 -14.29
CA GLU A 21 -0.02 6.75 -15.25
C GLU A 21 -1.46 6.34 -15.49
N GLY A 22 -2.33 7.34 -15.65
CA GLY A 22 -3.76 7.07 -15.76
C GLY A 22 -4.56 8.29 -16.23
N ASN A 23 -5.79 8.01 -16.61
CA ASN A 23 -6.75 9.03 -16.99
C ASN A 23 -7.77 9.26 -15.88
N ILE A 24 -8.04 10.53 -15.62
CA ILE A 24 -9.00 11.02 -14.64
C ILE A 24 -10.06 11.79 -15.40
N THR A 25 -11.26 11.23 -15.48
CA THR A 25 -12.41 11.88 -16.11
C THR A 25 -13.23 12.60 -15.04
N LEU A 26 -13.46 13.89 -15.24
CA LEU A 26 -14.29 14.72 -14.38
C LEU A 26 -15.69 14.85 -14.96
N ILE A 27 -16.68 14.64 -14.10
CA ILE A 27 -18.09 14.58 -14.44
C ILE A 27 -18.84 15.44 -13.43
N ALA A 28 -19.70 16.34 -13.91
CA ALA A 28 -20.63 17.07 -13.08
C ALA A 28 -21.95 16.31 -12.94
N LYS A 29 -22.55 16.36 -11.75
CA LYS A 29 -23.90 15.87 -11.51
C LYS A 29 -24.85 17.06 -11.39
N LYS A 30 -25.87 17.13 -12.26
CA LYS A 30 -26.91 18.17 -12.19
C LYS A 30 -27.98 17.83 -11.15
N SER A 31 -28.87 18.79 -10.88
CA SER A 31 -30.00 18.65 -9.95
C SER A 31 -30.97 17.52 -10.36
N ASP A 32 -31.07 17.23 -11.67
CA ASP A 32 -31.83 16.11 -12.22
C ASP A 32 -31.11 14.75 -12.08
N LYS A 33 -29.94 14.72 -11.40
CA LYS A 33 -29.04 13.58 -11.23
C LYS A 33 -28.36 13.09 -12.51
N SER A 34 -28.53 13.76 -13.63
CA SER A 34 -27.78 13.44 -14.86
C SER A 34 -26.29 13.73 -14.70
N LEU A 35 -25.48 12.91 -15.36
CA LEU A 35 -24.03 12.99 -15.35
C LEU A 35 -23.55 13.61 -16.65
N HIS A 36 -22.82 14.73 -16.54
CA HIS A 36 -22.29 15.46 -17.68
C HIS A 36 -20.77 15.49 -17.64
N TYR A 37 -20.16 15.01 -18.71
CA TYR A 37 -18.72 15.09 -18.91
C TYR A 37 -18.24 16.54 -18.92
N LEU A 38 -17.16 16.83 -18.19
CA LEU A 38 -16.51 18.13 -18.19
C LEU A 38 -15.19 18.06 -18.99
N PHE A 39 -14.24 17.27 -18.50
CA PHE A 39 -12.92 17.12 -19.10
C PHE A 39 -12.21 15.86 -18.60
N THR A 40 -11.15 15.47 -19.31
CA THR A 40 -10.25 14.36 -18.94
C THR A 40 -8.85 14.90 -18.74
N ILE A 41 -8.22 14.43 -17.68
CA ILE A 41 -6.84 14.71 -17.34
C ILE A 41 -6.04 13.42 -17.49
N TYR A 42 -4.91 13.49 -18.18
CA TYR A 42 -3.87 12.48 -18.06
C TYR A 42 -2.93 12.86 -16.92
N ALA A 43 -2.71 11.93 -16.01
CA ALA A 43 -1.84 12.10 -14.85
C ALA A 43 -0.69 11.11 -14.90
N LYS A 44 0.52 11.60 -14.61
CA LYS A 44 1.73 10.80 -14.45
C LYS A 44 2.31 11.03 -13.07
N ALA A 45 2.30 10.00 -12.25
CA ALA A 45 2.78 10.01 -10.88
C ALA A 45 4.16 9.35 -10.77
N SER A 46 5.04 9.98 -10.00
CA SER A 46 6.31 9.44 -9.54
C SER A 46 6.34 9.52 -8.03
N ILE A 47 6.40 8.37 -7.38
CA ILE A 47 6.26 8.21 -5.95
C ILE A 47 7.54 7.55 -5.43
N LYS A 48 8.09 8.03 -4.32
CA LYS A 48 9.17 7.37 -3.58
C LYS A 48 8.68 6.98 -2.20
N VAL A 49 8.98 5.75 -1.83
CA VAL A 49 8.58 5.14 -0.57
C VAL A 49 9.82 4.63 0.15
N ASN A 50 9.93 4.96 1.43
CA ASN A 50 10.88 4.34 2.35
C ASN A 50 10.23 3.12 2.98
N LEU A 51 10.97 2.01 3.03
CA LEU A 51 10.52 0.80 3.70
C LEU A 51 11.20 0.66 5.05
N SER A 52 10.46 0.17 6.04
CA SER A 52 10.99 -0.21 7.34
C SER A 52 10.36 -1.53 7.77
N MET A 53 10.96 -2.18 8.77
CA MET A 53 10.46 -3.44 9.31
C MET A 53 10.28 -3.33 10.81
N ALA A 54 9.15 -3.82 11.32
CA ALA A 54 8.87 -3.94 12.74
C ALA A 54 7.85 -5.06 12.95
N ASN A 55 7.98 -5.84 14.02
CA ASN A 55 7.00 -6.88 14.40
C ASN A 55 6.63 -7.84 13.25
N GLU A 56 7.61 -8.31 12.47
CA GLU A 56 7.37 -9.19 11.30
C GLU A 56 6.51 -8.56 10.19
N MET A 57 6.38 -7.23 10.18
CA MET A 57 5.63 -6.48 9.18
C MET A 57 6.58 -5.53 8.44
N ILE A 58 6.44 -5.49 7.11
CA ILE A 58 7.07 -4.47 6.26
C ILE A 58 6.14 -3.27 6.23
N HIS A 59 6.62 -2.13 6.72
CA HIS A 59 5.91 -0.86 6.64
C HIS A 59 6.46 -0.01 5.49
N GLY A 60 5.58 0.80 4.91
CA GLY A 60 5.93 1.79 3.90
C GLY A 60 5.59 3.18 4.38
N LYS A 61 6.47 4.14 4.13
CA LYS A 61 6.19 5.56 4.34
C LYS A 61 6.52 6.34 3.08
N LEU A 62 5.58 7.18 2.67
CA LEU A 62 5.78 8.09 1.57
C LEU A 62 6.92 9.07 1.90
N TYR A 63 7.90 9.17 1.01
CA TYR A 63 9.04 10.06 1.13
C TYR A 63 8.91 11.28 0.23
N ASP A 64 8.50 11.06 -1.01
CA ASP A 64 8.39 12.10 -2.04
C ASP A 64 7.32 11.68 -3.06
N THR A 65 6.52 12.62 -3.54
CA THR A 65 5.49 12.39 -4.55
C THR A 65 5.40 13.56 -5.50
N LYS A 66 5.43 13.26 -6.79
CA LYS A 66 5.22 14.24 -7.85
C LYS A 66 4.19 13.72 -8.83
N ILE A 67 3.13 14.50 -9.04
CA ILE A 67 2.10 14.20 -10.04
C ILE A 67 2.09 15.31 -11.07
N GLN A 68 2.36 14.97 -12.32
CA GLN A 68 2.21 15.87 -13.45
C GLN A 68 0.87 15.60 -14.11
N THR A 69 0.16 16.67 -14.45
CA THR A 69 -1.15 16.56 -15.11
C THR A 69 -1.19 17.34 -16.41
N LYS A 70 -1.99 16.83 -17.35
CA LYS A 70 -2.26 17.49 -18.62
C LYS A 70 -3.71 17.24 -19.02
N VAL A 71 -4.43 18.28 -19.41
CA VAL A 71 -5.78 18.12 -19.97
C VAL A 71 -5.66 17.47 -21.35
N THR A 72 -6.35 16.35 -21.55
CA THR A 72 -6.35 15.61 -22.82
C THR A 72 -7.57 15.91 -23.66
N ASN A 73 -8.71 16.17 -23.03
CA ASN A 73 -9.95 16.52 -23.71
C ASN A 73 -10.83 17.38 -22.79
N SER A 74 -11.56 18.35 -23.34
CA SER A 74 -12.42 19.27 -22.57
C SER A 74 -13.68 19.63 -23.35
N ALA A 75 -14.84 19.50 -22.71
CA ALA A 75 -16.13 19.95 -23.22
C ALA A 75 -16.50 21.36 -22.76
N ILE A 76 -15.69 21.95 -21.86
CA ILE A 76 -15.93 23.27 -21.25
C ILE A 76 -14.95 24.35 -21.74
N GLY A 77 -14.21 24.07 -22.83
CA GLY A 77 -13.20 24.96 -23.40
C GLY A 77 -11.83 24.84 -22.75
N THR A 78 -11.00 25.86 -22.90
CA THR A 78 -9.61 25.87 -22.42
C THR A 78 -9.56 25.91 -20.90
N ILE A 79 -8.78 25.00 -20.31
CA ILE A 79 -8.55 24.92 -18.87
C ILE A 79 -7.14 25.41 -18.59
N ASN A 80 -6.98 26.19 -17.53
CA ASN A 80 -5.67 26.68 -17.12
C ASN A 80 -4.88 25.56 -16.41
N ASP A 81 -3.82 25.07 -17.06
CA ASP A 81 -2.97 24.00 -16.54
C ASP A 81 -2.32 24.33 -15.19
N ARG A 82 -2.00 25.61 -14.91
CA ARG A 82 -1.43 26.02 -13.61
C ARG A 82 -2.45 25.91 -12.49
N ALA A 83 -3.69 26.32 -12.76
CA ALA A 83 -4.78 26.19 -11.78
C ALA A 83 -5.08 24.72 -11.50
N LEU A 84 -5.04 23.88 -12.54
CA LEU A 84 -5.21 22.44 -12.39
C LEU A 84 -4.08 21.82 -11.55
N GLN A 85 -2.83 22.17 -11.86
CA GLN A 85 -1.69 21.67 -11.10
C GLN A 85 -1.76 22.08 -9.62
N PHE A 86 -2.17 23.31 -9.32
CA PHE A 86 -2.38 23.77 -7.95
C PHE A 86 -3.42 22.93 -7.19
N LEU A 87 -4.55 22.58 -7.84
CA LEU A 87 -5.56 21.70 -7.24
C LEU A 87 -5.01 20.30 -6.98
N VAL A 88 -4.21 19.77 -7.92
CA VAL A 88 -3.56 18.46 -7.77
C VAL A 88 -2.56 18.48 -6.62
N ASP A 89 -1.71 19.50 -6.54
CA ASP A 89 -0.72 19.64 -5.47
C ASP A 89 -1.39 19.72 -4.09
N SER A 90 -2.52 20.44 -3.99
CA SER A 90 -3.34 20.46 -2.77
C SER A 90 -3.96 19.10 -2.45
N ALA A 91 -4.47 18.39 -3.46
CA ALA A 91 -5.03 17.05 -3.29
C ALA A 91 -3.97 16.01 -2.88
N ILE A 92 -2.70 16.19 -3.30
CA ILE A 92 -1.60 15.34 -2.85
C ILE A 92 -1.52 15.39 -1.33
N ILE A 93 -1.31 16.58 -0.77
CA ILE A 93 -1.09 16.78 0.67
C ILE A 93 -2.32 16.39 1.49
N THR A 94 -3.52 16.77 1.03
CA THR A 94 -4.74 16.61 1.83
C THR A 94 -5.33 15.20 1.77
N THR A 95 -5.13 14.49 0.66
CA THR A 95 -5.86 13.24 0.39
C THR A 95 -4.92 12.08 0.03
N ILE A 96 -4.02 12.27 -0.94
CA ILE A 96 -3.21 11.16 -1.47
C ILE A 96 -2.15 10.71 -0.47
N GLU A 97 -1.39 11.65 0.12
CA GLU A 97 -0.35 11.29 1.10
C GLU A 97 -0.91 10.57 2.33
N PRO A 98 -2.01 11.06 2.98
CA PRO A 98 -2.60 10.36 4.11
C PRO A 98 -3.11 8.96 3.75
N MET A 99 -3.69 8.79 2.55
CA MET A 99 -4.15 7.47 2.10
C MET A 99 -3.00 6.49 1.90
N ILE A 100 -1.92 6.91 1.21
CA ILE A 100 -0.74 6.06 0.97
C ILE A 100 -0.06 5.72 2.29
N ASN A 101 0.16 6.71 3.16
CA ASN A 101 0.77 6.49 4.47
C ASN A 101 -0.11 5.60 5.35
N GLY A 102 -1.44 5.74 5.30
CA GLY A 102 -2.38 4.87 6.00
C GLY A 102 -2.26 3.40 5.55
N LEU A 103 -2.13 3.16 4.25
CA LEU A 103 -1.88 1.81 3.70
C LEU A 103 -0.50 1.29 4.11
N GLY A 104 0.54 2.10 3.99
CA GLY A 104 1.91 1.72 4.35
C GLY A 104 2.11 1.47 5.84
N THR A 105 1.35 2.14 6.70
CA THR A 105 1.39 1.96 8.16
C THR A 105 0.75 0.63 8.58
N LYS A 106 -0.31 0.18 7.91
CA LYS A 106 -0.89 -1.17 8.15
C LYS A 106 0.15 -2.27 7.94
N GLY A 107 1.09 -2.04 7.03
CA GLY A 107 2.18 -2.93 6.72
C GLY A 107 1.77 -4.18 5.94
N PHE A 108 2.76 -4.94 5.53
CA PHE A 108 2.63 -6.22 4.83
C PHE A 108 3.30 -7.33 5.66
N PRO A 109 2.60 -8.43 5.96
CA PRO A 109 3.15 -9.49 6.79
C PRO A 109 4.27 -10.25 6.09
N MET A 110 5.33 -10.53 6.84
CA MET A 110 6.38 -11.43 6.38
C MET A 110 5.89 -12.88 6.38
N PRO A 111 6.37 -13.72 5.45
CA PRO A 111 6.20 -15.15 5.55
C PRO A 111 6.95 -15.65 6.80
N SER A 112 6.23 -15.93 7.88
CA SER A 112 6.76 -16.60 9.07
C SER A 112 6.10 -17.96 9.27
N THR A 113 6.86 -18.90 9.85
CA THR A 113 6.34 -20.18 10.31
C THR A 113 6.02 -20.07 11.80
N ASN A 114 5.01 -20.79 12.29
CA ASN A 114 4.56 -20.72 13.68
C ASN A 114 5.67 -20.90 14.75
N ASP A 115 6.77 -21.57 14.38
CA ASP A 115 7.86 -21.92 15.30
C ASP A 115 9.11 -21.04 15.13
N LEU A 116 9.09 -20.05 14.22
CA LEU A 116 10.19 -19.13 13.99
C LEU A 116 9.74 -17.70 14.24
N GLN A 117 10.51 -17.00 15.07
CA GLN A 117 10.32 -15.58 15.36
C GLN A 117 11.50 -14.79 14.82
N PHE A 118 11.19 -13.68 14.16
CA PHE A 118 12.20 -12.78 13.63
C PHE A 118 12.72 -11.88 14.76
N GLN A 119 14.05 -11.75 14.85
CA GLN A 119 14.74 -10.94 15.84
C GLN A 119 15.66 -9.95 15.15
N GLN A 120 15.76 -8.74 15.70
CA GLN A 120 16.67 -7.69 15.22
C GLN A 120 16.57 -7.45 13.69
N SER A 121 15.34 -7.46 13.16
CA SER A 121 15.15 -7.38 11.71
C SER A 121 15.40 -5.98 11.16
N GLY A 122 15.96 -5.93 9.95
CA GLY A 122 16.20 -4.73 9.17
C GLY A 122 15.87 -4.94 7.70
N ILE A 123 15.66 -3.84 6.98
CA ILE A 123 15.48 -3.82 5.53
C ILE A 123 16.55 -2.95 4.90
N LYS A 124 17.18 -3.47 3.85
CA LYS A 124 18.03 -2.72 2.94
C LYS A 124 17.48 -2.78 1.52
N LEU A 125 17.37 -1.62 0.90
CA LEU A 125 17.02 -1.52 -0.52
C LEU A 125 18.30 -1.49 -1.33
N LEU A 126 18.48 -2.51 -2.16
CA LEU A 126 19.55 -2.66 -3.14
C LEU A 126 18.98 -2.50 -4.55
N SER A 127 19.83 -2.38 -5.56
CA SER A 127 19.37 -2.27 -6.94
C SER A 127 18.49 -3.47 -7.32
N ASN A 128 17.21 -3.20 -7.59
CA ASN A 128 16.19 -4.19 -7.94
C ASN A 128 15.99 -5.31 -6.90
N THR A 129 16.35 -5.09 -5.61
CA THR A 129 16.26 -6.11 -4.57
C THR A 129 15.92 -5.51 -3.21
N ILE A 130 15.00 -6.14 -2.50
CA ILE A 130 14.75 -5.87 -1.08
C ILE A 130 15.50 -6.94 -0.30
N LEU A 131 16.55 -6.54 0.42
CA LEU A 131 17.27 -7.41 1.34
C LEU A 131 16.63 -7.28 2.72
N ILE A 132 16.29 -8.43 3.29
CA ILE A 132 15.76 -8.52 4.65
C ILE A 132 16.84 -9.19 5.48
N GLU A 133 17.34 -8.46 6.48
CA GLU A 133 18.35 -8.93 7.41
C GLU A 133 17.62 -9.24 8.71
N THR A 134 17.77 -10.45 9.24
CA THR A 134 17.10 -10.83 10.49
C THR A 134 17.82 -11.99 11.13
N ASP A 135 17.84 -11.99 12.45
CA ASP A 135 18.12 -13.18 13.22
C ASP A 135 16.83 -13.99 13.38
N LEU A 136 16.98 -15.29 13.57
CA LEU A 136 15.85 -16.20 13.76
C LEU A 136 15.95 -16.84 15.14
N LYS A 137 14.85 -16.80 15.88
CA LYS A 137 14.67 -17.55 17.12
C LYS A 137 13.66 -18.66 16.91
N TYR A 138 14.09 -19.90 17.13
CA TYR A 138 13.18 -21.04 17.20
C TYR A 138 12.40 -21.00 18.51
N ALA A 139 11.08 -20.94 18.42
CA ALA A 139 10.15 -20.85 19.54
C ALA A 139 8.89 -21.69 19.20
N PRO A 140 8.98 -23.03 19.27
CA PRO A 140 7.87 -23.89 18.90
C PRO A 140 6.67 -23.66 19.82
N LYS A 141 5.46 -23.68 19.24
CA LYS A 141 4.25 -23.65 20.05
C LYS A 141 4.24 -24.88 20.96
N SER A 142 4.38 -24.65 22.27
CA SER A 142 4.44 -25.71 23.28
C SER A 142 3.30 -26.70 23.08
N THR A 143 3.64 -27.91 22.62
CA THR A 143 2.70 -29.03 22.65
C THR A 143 2.74 -29.56 24.07
N VAL A 144 2.04 -28.89 24.99
CA VAL A 144 1.79 -29.48 26.30
C VAL A 144 0.96 -30.73 26.03
N LEU A 145 1.59 -31.90 26.06
CA LEU A 145 0.90 -33.16 26.13
C LEU A 145 0.05 -33.11 27.40
N LYS A 146 -1.25 -32.86 27.25
CA LYS A 146 -2.19 -33.03 28.35
C LYS A 146 -2.28 -34.53 28.63
N PHE A 147 -1.59 -34.98 29.68
CA PHE A 147 -1.86 -36.30 30.24
C PHE A 147 -3.28 -36.26 30.81
N VAL A 148 -4.22 -36.88 30.11
CA VAL A 148 -5.55 -37.15 30.63
C VAL A 148 -5.43 -38.42 31.48
N PRO A 149 -5.59 -38.35 32.82
CA PRO A 149 -5.58 -39.54 33.64
C PRO A 149 -6.71 -40.49 33.19
N MET A 150 -6.42 -41.78 33.12
CA MET A 150 -7.29 -42.81 32.54
C MET A 150 -8.64 -42.99 33.27
N ASN A 151 -8.79 -42.35 34.43
CA ASN A 151 -9.86 -42.54 35.38
C ASN A 151 -11.17 -41.84 34.97
N GLU A 152 -11.14 -40.93 33.99
CA GLU A 152 -12.33 -40.18 33.54
C GLU A 152 -13.03 -40.80 32.31
N ARG A 153 -12.53 -41.92 31.76
CA ARG A 153 -13.14 -42.57 30.58
C ARG A 153 -14.37 -43.44 30.87
N TYR A 154 -14.71 -43.67 32.14
CA TYR A 154 -15.76 -44.64 32.54
C TYR A 154 -17.07 -44.03 33.04
N LEU A 155 -17.24 -42.70 33.04
CA LEU A 155 -18.48 -42.05 33.52
C LEU A 155 -19.45 -41.62 32.40
N ALA A 156 -19.23 -42.04 31.16
CA ALA A 156 -20.11 -41.73 30.04
C ALA A 156 -20.75 -43.01 29.44
N ILE A 157 -21.27 -43.89 30.29
CA ILE A 157 -22.33 -44.85 29.90
C ILE A 157 -23.29 -44.97 31.08
N GLU A 158 -24.28 -44.10 31.16
CA GLU A 158 -25.55 -44.39 31.83
C GLU A 158 -26.66 -44.35 30.76
N ILE A 159 -27.51 -45.37 30.83
CA ILE A 159 -28.70 -45.62 30.01
C ILE A 159 -29.84 -44.75 30.52
#